data_AF-A0A538QCY9-F1
#
_entry.id   AF-A0A538QCY9-F1
#
_cell.length_a   1.000
_cell.length_b   1.000
_cell.length_c   1.000
_cell.angle_alpha   90.00
_cell.angle_beta   90.00
_cell.angle_gamma   90.00
#
_symmetry.space_group_name_H-M   'P 1'
#
loop_
_entity.id
_entity.type
_entity.pdbx_description
1 polymer ?
#
loop_
_entity_poly.entity_id
_entity_poly.type
_entity_poly.pdbx_seq_one_letter_code
_entity_poly.pdbx_strand_id
1 'polypeptide(L)'
;MGQLELFAQRTFAEETERTTGGAAGWQDPPEIRLGKVTSDGLLVVRRPLLLAPLPAPWPEAQPHGEVMIELKLAGNHLDRKAIARALLRRQAREVQRLEEEDASWLGEEPLWLVAPHLPPWLQSLRRPERFAPGCYWIEPPWQKFLWIAANELPLLDELVPFLLARSGQALDDFCRWVAPRRPLEWVLTMLDYLPMSTPTHEELLWRFGKAEDPVIEARRQRLLDFLLETSPQKKQQLQQEGQLTATRASLRLVLANRQLTPSQDDDARIDACTDLATVERWLGRASNATSVSDVLG
;
A
#
# COMPACT_ATOMS: atom_id res chain seq x y z
N MET A 1 2.19 -9.79 13.14
CA MET A 1 2.76 -9.06 12.00
C MET A 1 1.63 -8.28 11.35
N GLY A 2 1.85 -7.04 10.91
CA GLY A 2 0.81 -6.28 10.23
C GLY A 2 0.60 -6.81 8.80
N GLN A 3 -0.56 -6.50 8.22
CA GLN A 3 -0.92 -6.92 6.85
C GLN A 3 0.03 -6.33 5.80
N LEU A 4 0.51 -5.10 6.04
CA LEU A 4 1.51 -4.43 5.21
C LEU A 4 2.85 -5.19 5.18
N GLU A 5 3.35 -5.65 6.33
CA GLU A 5 4.59 -6.43 6.36
C GLU A 5 4.44 -7.77 5.65
N LEU A 6 3.28 -8.45 5.79
CA LEU A 6 3.01 -9.71 5.08
C LEU A 6 2.95 -9.51 3.56
N PHE A 7 2.32 -8.42 3.11
CA PHE A 7 2.29 -8.07 1.70
C PHE A 7 3.69 -7.80 1.15
N ALA A 8 4.54 -7.10 1.91
CA ALA A 8 5.91 -6.83 1.51
C ALA A 8 6.77 -8.09 1.42
N GLN A 9 6.70 -8.98 2.41
CA GLN A 9 7.42 -10.26 2.38
C GLN A 9 6.97 -11.15 1.23
N ARG A 10 5.65 -11.27 1.01
CA ARG A 10 5.10 -12.04 -0.12
C ARG A 10 5.58 -11.47 -1.46
N THR A 11 5.54 -10.15 -1.62
CA THR A 11 6.05 -9.51 -2.84
C THR A 11 7.55 -9.77 -2.97
N PHE A 12 8.32 -9.67 -1.90
CA PHE A 12 9.74 -10.02 -1.92
C PHE A 12 9.96 -11.45 -2.41
N ALA A 13 9.17 -12.40 -1.92
CA ALA A 13 9.28 -13.80 -2.33
C ALA A 13 8.98 -14.03 -3.80
N GLU A 14 7.83 -13.54 -4.27
CA GLU A 14 7.39 -13.73 -5.65
C GLU A 14 8.30 -12.99 -6.65
N GLU A 15 8.64 -11.73 -6.35
CA GLU A 15 9.37 -10.86 -7.26
C GLU A 15 10.87 -11.18 -7.29
N THR A 16 11.47 -11.66 -6.19
CA THR A 16 12.89 -12.06 -6.17
C THR A 16 13.13 -13.24 -7.10
N GLU A 17 12.32 -14.29 -6.99
CA GLU A 17 12.45 -15.48 -7.84
C GLU A 17 12.22 -15.11 -9.32
N ARG A 18 11.20 -14.30 -9.59
CA ARG A 18 10.87 -13.82 -10.95
C ARG A 18 11.96 -12.95 -11.56
N THR A 19 12.44 -11.96 -10.83
CA THR A 19 13.44 -10.97 -11.28
C THR A 19 14.79 -11.60 -11.53
N THR A 20 15.23 -12.45 -10.61
CA THR A 20 16.56 -13.05 -10.69
C THR A 20 16.59 -14.30 -11.58
N GLY A 21 15.46 -14.68 -12.17
CA GLY A 21 15.30 -15.93 -12.91
C GLY A 21 15.60 -17.15 -12.04
N GLY A 22 15.34 -17.06 -10.73
CA GLY A 22 15.66 -18.04 -9.69
C GLY A 22 17.14 -18.08 -9.28
N ALA A 23 17.91 -17.02 -9.54
CA ALA A 23 19.31 -16.93 -9.09
C ALA A 23 19.43 -16.63 -7.61
N ALA A 24 18.43 -15.95 -7.04
CA ALA A 24 18.21 -15.86 -5.62
C ALA A 24 16.75 -16.20 -5.31
N GLY A 25 16.49 -16.69 -4.10
CA GLY A 25 15.16 -17.02 -3.62
C GLY A 25 14.93 -16.43 -2.23
N TRP A 26 13.69 -16.12 -1.91
CA TRP A 26 13.30 -15.72 -0.57
C TRP A 26 13.04 -16.95 0.29
N GLN A 27 13.46 -16.89 1.55
CA GLN A 27 13.14 -17.87 2.56
C GLN A 27 12.69 -17.16 3.83
N ASP A 28 11.64 -17.70 4.45
CA ASP A 28 11.23 -17.27 5.79
C ASP A 28 12.38 -17.57 6.77
N PRO A 29 12.71 -16.62 7.65
CA PRO A 29 13.89 -16.78 8.49
C PRO A 29 13.65 -17.91 9.50
N PRO A 30 14.67 -18.73 9.79
CA PRO A 30 14.54 -19.76 10.81
C PRO A 30 14.25 -19.10 12.17
N GLU A 31 13.57 -19.84 13.04
CA GLU A 31 13.37 -19.37 14.41
C GLU A 31 14.72 -19.32 15.13
N ILE A 32 15.15 -18.10 15.46
CA ILE A 32 16.39 -17.89 16.20
C ILE A 32 16.17 -18.30 17.66
N ARG A 33 16.97 -19.25 18.16
CA ARG A 33 16.85 -19.86 19.51
C ARG A 33 17.13 -18.90 20.69
N LEU A 34 17.19 -17.59 20.45
CA LEU A 34 17.41 -16.54 21.45
C LEU A 34 16.12 -15.84 21.91
N GLY A 35 14.98 -16.55 21.85
CA GLY A 35 13.64 -15.98 22.05
C GLY A 35 13.12 -15.30 20.77
N LYS A 36 11.87 -14.82 20.77
CA LYS A 36 11.12 -14.27 19.60
C LYS A 36 11.84 -13.16 18.83
N VAL A 37 12.87 -13.53 18.09
CA VAL A 37 13.82 -12.63 17.44
C VAL A 37 13.97 -13.16 16.02
N THR A 38 12.94 -12.95 15.20
CA THR A 38 12.96 -13.32 13.77
C THR A 38 13.34 -12.10 12.96
N SER A 39 14.21 -12.23 11.96
CA SER A 39 14.39 -11.18 10.94
C SER A 39 13.14 -11.07 10.05
N ASP A 40 13.16 -10.17 9.06
CA ASP A 40 12.04 -10.07 8.13
C ASP A 40 12.15 -11.10 7.00
N GLY A 41 13.35 -11.55 6.64
CA GLY A 41 13.58 -12.70 5.78
C GLY A 41 15.04 -12.96 5.42
N LEU A 42 15.26 -14.02 4.64
CA LEU A 42 16.56 -14.40 4.09
C LEU A 42 16.48 -14.44 2.56
N LEU A 43 17.48 -13.86 1.91
CA LEU A 43 17.73 -14.01 0.48
C LEU A 43 18.77 -15.10 0.28
N VAL A 44 18.36 -16.27 -0.20
CA VAL A 44 19.27 -17.39 -0.49
C VAL A 44 19.79 -17.26 -1.91
N VAL A 45 21.12 -17.20 -2.07
CA VAL A 45 21.78 -17.01 -3.35
C VAL A 45 22.19 -18.37 -3.92
N ARG A 46 21.55 -18.76 -5.02
CA ARG A 46 21.73 -20.08 -5.67
C ARG A 46 22.67 -20.02 -6.86
N ARG A 47 22.60 -18.94 -7.65
CA ARG A 47 23.38 -18.75 -8.89
C ARG A 47 23.98 -17.34 -8.93
N PRO A 48 25.04 -17.06 -8.15
CA PRO A 48 25.54 -15.71 -7.92
C PRO A 48 25.88 -14.97 -9.22
N LEU A 49 26.51 -15.62 -10.21
CA LEU A 49 26.90 -14.98 -11.47
C LEU A 49 25.73 -14.36 -12.26
N LEU A 50 24.49 -14.84 -12.07
CA LEU A 50 23.30 -14.29 -12.72
C LEU A 50 22.80 -13.00 -12.06
N LEU A 51 23.33 -12.63 -10.89
CA LEU A 51 23.00 -11.37 -10.21
C LEU A 51 23.87 -10.20 -10.68
N ALA A 52 25.04 -10.46 -11.28
CA ALA A 52 25.96 -9.43 -11.77
C ALA A 52 25.34 -8.41 -12.76
N PRO A 53 24.50 -8.81 -13.74
CA PRO A 53 23.93 -7.85 -14.70
C PRO A 53 22.73 -7.06 -14.13
N LEU A 54 22.21 -7.43 -12.96
CA LEU A 54 21.04 -6.78 -12.36
C LEU A 54 21.42 -5.43 -11.72
N PRO A 55 20.48 -4.48 -11.60
CA PRO A 55 20.74 -3.23 -10.91
C PRO A 55 21.06 -3.45 -9.43
N ALA A 56 21.84 -2.55 -8.83
CA ALA A 56 22.06 -2.53 -7.38
C ALA A 56 20.71 -2.50 -6.64
N PRO A 57 20.55 -3.28 -5.54
CA PRO A 57 21.61 -3.91 -4.74
C PRO A 57 22.01 -5.34 -5.17
N TRP A 58 21.37 -5.94 -6.18
CA TRP A 58 21.53 -7.37 -6.50
C TRP A 58 22.98 -7.86 -6.67
N PRO A 59 23.89 -7.13 -7.35
CA PRO A 59 25.27 -7.58 -7.51
C PRO A 59 26.02 -7.78 -6.20
N GLU A 60 25.63 -7.09 -5.12
CA GLU A 60 26.29 -7.20 -3.81
C GLU A 60 25.92 -8.48 -3.07
N ALA A 61 24.91 -9.24 -3.51
CA ALA A 61 24.57 -10.53 -2.93
C ALA A 61 25.50 -11.66 -3.44
N GLN A 62 26.20 -11.45 -4.56
CA GLN A 62 27.04 -12.47 -5.22
C GLN A 62 28.08 -13.16 -4.31
N PRO A 63 28.78 -12.46 -3.40
CA PRO A 63 29.80 -13.08 -2.57
C PRO A 63 29.24 -13.98 -1.48
N HIS A 64 27.91 -14.00 -1.30
CA HIS A 64 27.26 -14.56 -0.14
C HIS A 64 26.37 -15.75 -0.52
N GLY A 65 26.28 -16.77 0.33
CA GLY A 65 25.33 -17.88 0.16
C GLY A 65 23.92 -17.51 0.60
N GLU A 66 23.80 -16.62 1.57
CA GLU A 66 22.54 -16.00 2.00
C GLU A 66 22.77 -14.56 2.44
N VAL A 67 21.70 -13.77 2.43
CA VAL A 67 21.69 -12.39 2.95
C VAL A 67 20.47 -12.16 3.82
N MET A 68 20.70 -11.70 5.05
CA MET A 68 19.63 -11.32 5.96
C MET A 68 18.98 -9.99 5.56
N ILE A 69 17.67 -10.00 5.41
CA ILE A 69 16.88 -8.83 5.02
C ILE A 69 16.09 -8.28 6.22
N GLU A 70 16.17 -6.96 6.38
CA GLU A 70 15.41 -6.18 7.34
C GLU A 70 14.60 -5.11 6.61
N LEU A 71 13.28 -5.25 6.63
CA LEU A 71 12.34 -4.33 6.01
C LEU A 71 11.87 -3.30 7.04
N LYS A 72 11.93 -2.03 6.66
CA LYS A 72 11.36 -0.91 7.42
C LYS A 72 10.48 -0.14 6.45
N LEU A 73 9.20 -0.45 6.44
CA LEU A 73 8.19 0.17 5.59
C LEU A 73 7.82 1.56 6.13
N ALA A 74 7.05 2.31 5.34
CA ALA A 74 6.57 3.62 5.75
C ALA A 74 5.85 3.56 7.11
N GLY A 75 6.26 4.43 8.05
CA GLY A 75 5.73 4.46 9.41
C GLY A 75 6.48 3.58 10.42
N ASN A 76 7.37 2.67 9.98
CA ASN A 76 8.23 1.94 10.91
C ASN A 76 9.34 2.84 11.51
N HIS A 77 9.82 2.47 12.70
CA HIS A 77 10.90 3.19 13.37
C HIS A 77 12.25 2.98 12.65
N LEU A 78 12.93 4.10 12.36
CA LEU A 78 14.32 4.15 11.85
C LEU A 78 15.29 4.73 12.90
N ASP A 79 14.96 4.57 14.18
CA ASP A 79 15.78 5.07 15.28
C ASP A 79 16.98 4.14 15.56
N ARG A 80 17.87 4.60 16.44
CA ARG A 80 19.05 3.83 16.86
C ARG A 80 18.69 2.47 17.45
N LYS A 81 17.55 2.36 18.13
CA LYS A 81 17.12 1.11 18.78
C LYS A 81 16.69 0.08 17.75
N ALA A 82 15.97 0.51 16.71
CA ALA A 82 15.55 -0.35 15.60
C ALA A 82 16.76 -0.94 14.87
N ILE A 83 17.77 -0.12 14.55
CA ILE A 83 19.01 -0.60 13.91
C ILE A 83 19.80 -1.52 14.85
N ALA A 84 19.94 -1.17 16.13
CA ALA A 84 20.64 -2.04 17.08
C ALA A 84 19.98 -3.42 17.20
N ARG A 85 18.64 -3.50 17.14
CA ARG A 85 17.91 -4.78 17.12
C ARG A 85 18.16 -5.57 15.83
N ALA A 86 18.18 -4.91 14.68
CA ALA A 86 18.53 -5.56 13.41
C ALA A 86 19.95 -6.14 13.43
N LEU A 87 20.92 -5.40 13.98
CA LEU A 87 22.29 -5.89 14.14
C LEU A 87 22.38 -7.06 15.13
N LEU A 88 21.60 -7.03 16.22
CA LEU A 88 21.51 -8.16 17.15
C LEU A 88 20.93 -9.41 16.47
N ARG A 89 19.90 -9.25 15.64
CA ARG A 89 19.34 -10.34 14.82
C ARG A 89 20.38 -10.94 13.88
N ARG A 90 21.18 -10.08 13.24
CA ARG A 90 22.28 -10.50 12.36
C ARG A 90 23.29 -11.37 13.11
N GLN A 91 23.75 -10.90 14.27
CA GLN A 91 24.70 -11.65 15.11
C GLN A 91 24.11 -12.97 15.59
N ALA A 92 22.82 -13.00 15.92
CA ALA A 92 22.16 -14.23 16.31
C ALA A 92 22.09 -15.25 15.16
N ARG A 93 21.81 -14.81 13.93
CA ARG A 93 21.86 -15.67 12.74
C ARG A 93 23.28 -16.15 12.45
N GLU A 94 24.28 -15.28 12.58
CA GLU A 94 25.69 -15.64 12.44
C GLU A 94 26.10 -16.77 13.39
N VAL A 95 25.73 -16.68 14.68
CA VAL A 95 25.95 -17.75 15.66
C VAL A 95 25.23 -19.03 15.24
N GLN A 96 23.97 -18.94 14.81
CA GLN A 96 23.22 -20.10 14.36
C GLN A 96 23.88 -20.78 13.15
N ARG A 97 24.43 -20.02 12.19
CA ARG A 97 25.15 -20.59 11.06
C ARG A 97 26.43 -21.29 11.47
N LEU A 98 27.16 -20.76 12.45
CA LEU A 98 28.33 -21.45 13.03
C LEU A 98 27.96 -22.76 13.73
N GLU A 99 26.72 -22.90 14.22
CA GLU A 99 26.21 -24.15 14.79
C GLU A 99 25.71 -25.13 13.71
N GLU A 100 25.18 -24.64 12.59
CA GLU A 100 24.60 -25.41 11.49
C GLU A 100 25.66 -25.89 10.48
N GLU A 101 26.60 -25.02 10.13
CA GLU A 101 27.68 -25.28 9.20
C GLU A 101 28.94 -25.69 9.98
N ASP A 102 29.61 -26.78 9.57
CA ASP A 102 30.93 -27.15 10.12
C ASP A 102 31.88 -25.94 10.09
N ALA A 103 32.92 -25.97 10.95
CA ALA A 103 33.92 -24.90 11.20
C ALA A 103 34.63 -24.29 9.96
N SER A 104 34.29 -24.73 8.75
CA SER A 104 34.64 -24.16 7.45
C SER A 104 33.96 -22.83 7.12
N TRP A 105 32.84 -22.47 7.75
CA TRP A 105 32.24 -21.15 7.55
C TRP A 105 32.99 -20.09 8.34
N LEU A 106 33.74 -19.24 7.63
CA LEU A 106 34.56 -18.17 8.19
C LEU A 106 34.01 -16.77 7.86
N GLY A 107 32.77 -16.69 7.35
CA GLY A 107 32.14 -15.46 6.90
C GLY A 107 31.45 -14.67 8.01
N GLU A 108 31.11 -13.41 7.72
CA GLU A 108 30.14 -12.63 8.49
C GLU A 108 28.76 -12.75 7.81
N GLU A 109 27.68 -12.76 8.61
CA GLU A 109 26.33 -12.78 8.05
C GLU A 109 25.99 -11.41 7.43
N PRO A 110 25.79 -11.30 6.10
CA PRO A 110 25.53 -10.02 5.47
C PRO A 110 24.11 -9.56 5.79
N LEU A 111 23.97 -8.26 6.10
CA LEU A 111 22.69 -7.63 6.43
C LEU A 111 22.37 -6.56 5.40
N TRP A 112 21.16 -6.62 4.85
CA TRP A 112 20.56 -5.56 4.04
C TRP A 112 19.37 -4.97 4.78
N LEU A 113 19.44 -3.67 5.05
CA LEU A 113 18.35 -2.92 5.67
C LEU A 113 17.68 -2.05 4.62
N VAL A 114 16.43 -2.38 4.30
CA VAL A 114 15.61 -1.68 3.31
C VAL A 114 14.66 -0.72 4.04
N ALA A 115 14.73 0.57 3.71
CA ALA A 115 13.97 1.63 4.35
C ALA A 115 13.61 2.74 3.37
N PRO A 116 12.63 3.61 3.65
CA PRO A 116 12.26 4.68 2.72
C PRO A 116 13.44 5.63 2.43
N HIS A 117 14.18 6.01 3.45
CA HIS A 117 15.27 6.99 3.34
C HIS A 117 16.38 6.69 4.35
N LEU A 118 17.58 7.22 4.09
CA LEU A 118 18.70 7.18 5.02
C LEU A 118 18.50 8.21 6.15
N PRO A 119 18.34 7.80 7.43
CA PRO A 119 18.02 8.75 8.49
C PRO A 119 19.21 9.70 8.79
N PRO A 120 18.97 11.00 9.05
CA PRO A 120 20.03 11.99 9.24
C PRO A 120 21.02 11.65 10.36
N TRP A 121 20.55 11.03 11.45
CA TRP A 121 21.41 10.65 12.56
C TRP A 121 22.46 9.61 12.16
N LEU A 122 22.14 8.74 11.20
CA LEU A 122 23.06 7.70 10.72
C LEU A 122 24.14 8.33 9.82
N GLN A 123 23.76 9.34 9.03
CA GLN A 123 24.70 10.14 8.25
C GLN A 123 25.76 10.80 9.14
N SER A 124 25.31 11.44 10.22
CA SER A 124 26.20 12.11 11.17
C SER A 124 27.11 11.15 11.94
N LEU A 125 26.65 9.94 12.23
CA LEU A 125 27.36 9.00 13.11
C LEU A 125 28.32 8.06 12.36
N ARG A 126 27.93 7.56 11.18
CA ARG A 126 28.60 6.44 10.50
C ARG A 126 29.17 6.78 9.13
N ARG A 127 29.01 8.02 8.65
CA ARG A 127 29.48 8.49 7.33
C ARG A 127 29.19 7.48 6.19
N PRO A 128 27.90 7.22 5.90
CA PRO A 128 27.50 6.26 4.87
C PRO A 128 28.17 6.54 3.52
N GLU A 129 28.72 5.50 2.89
CA GLU A 129 29.34 5.59 1.57
C GLU A 129 28.36 5.12 0.51
N ARG A 130 27.95 6.03 -0.38
CA ARG A 130 27.06 5.70 -1.50
C ARG A 130 27.85 5.10 -2.65
N PHE A 131 27.47 3.90 -3.11
CA PHE A 131 28.10 3.25 -4.28
C PHE A 131 27.12 3.08 -5.46
N ALA A 132 25.82 3.21 -5.23
CA ALA A 132 24.79 3.24 -6.27
C ALA A 132 23.60 4.12 -5.83
N PRO A 133 22.65 4.47 -6.71
CA PRO A 133 21.42 5.16 -6.30
C PRO A 133 20.70 4.41 -5.19
N GLY A 134 20.45 5.08 -4.06
CA GLY A 134 19.81 4.50 -2.89
C GLY A 134 20.57 3.41 -2.15
N CYS A 135 21.80 3.05 -2.55
CA CYS A 135 22.57 1.99 -1.87
C CYS A 135 23.81 2.57 -1.18
N TYR A 136 23.89 2.31 0.13
CA TYR A 136 24.90 2.88 1.01
C TYR A 136 25.58 1.80 1.87
N TRP A 137 26.89 1.78 1.87
CA TRP A 137 27.66 1.04 2.86
C TRP A 137 27.68 1.78 4.19
N ILE A 138 27.32 1.07 5.27
CA ILE A 138 27.39 1.58 6.63
C ILE A 138 28.55 0.89 7.35
N GLU A 139 29.55 1.67 7.74
CA GLU A 139 30.71 1.23 8.50
C GLU A 139 30.50 1.42 10.01
N PRO A 140 31.23 0.72 10.92
CA PRO A 140 32.63 0.26 10.85
C PRO A 140 32.83 -1.12 10.18
N PRO A 141 34.07 -1.48 9.79
CA PRO A 141 34.38 -2.67 8.99
C PRO A 141 33.92 -4.01 9.59
N TRP A 142 33.98 -4.17 10.92
CA TRP A 142 33.58 -5.40 11.62
C TRP A 142 32.05 -5.56 11.78
N GLN A 143 31.28 -4.59 11.30
CA GLN A 143 29.82 -4.59 11.27
C GLN A 143 29.32 -3.94 9.98
N LYS A 144 30.02 -4.13 8.86
CA LYS A 144 29.59 -3.57 7.59
C LYS A 144 28.23 -4.15 7.22
N PHE A 145 27.30 -3.28 6.85
CA PHE A 145 25.98 -3.69 6.34
C PHE A 145 25.51 -2.74 5.25
N LEU A 146 24.60 -3.22 4.41
CA LEU A 146 24.04 -2.47 3.30
C LEU A 146 22.76 -1.76 3.73
N TRP A 147 22.70 -0.45 3.53
CA TRP A 147 21.48 0.34 3.65
C TRP A 147 20.90 0.62 2.26
N ILE A 148 19.62 0.31 2.08
CA ILE A 148 18.88 0.51 0.84
C ILE A 148 17.78 1.55 1.11
N ALA A 149 18.00 2.78 0.65
CA ALA A 149 17.05 3.89 0.69
C ALA A 149 16.11 3.83 -0.53
N ALA A 150 14.93 3.22 -0.34
CA ALA A 150 13.98 2.92 -1.39
C ALA A 150 13.49 4.15 -2.18
N ASN A 151 13.40 5.33 -1.54
CA ASN A 151 12.99 6.58 -2.20
C ASN A 151 14.01 7.05 -3.24
N GLU A 152 15.26 6.58 -3.17
CA GLU A 152 16.34 6.97 -4.08
C GLU A 152 16.66 5.93 -5.15
N LEU A 153 16.05 4.74 -5.06
CA LEU A 153 16.18 3.69 -6.07
C LEU A 153 15.47 4.10 -7.36
N PRO A 154 15.98 3.73 -8.55
CA PRO A 154 15.26 3.94 -9.80
C PRO A 154 14.02 3.05 -9.90
N LEU A 155 13.04 3.48 -10.69
CA LEU A 155 11.83 2.71 -10.99
C LEU A 155 12.14 1.65 -12.06
N LEU A 156 12.57 0.48 -11.61
CA LEU A 156 12.91 -0.68 -12.43
C LEU A 156 12.14 -1.91 -11.97
N ASP A 157 11.78 -2.79 -12.91
CA ASP A 157 11.02 -4.01 -12.59
C ASP A 157 11.80 -4.91 -11.62
N GLU A 158 13.13 -4.95 -11.77
CA GLU A 158 14.03 -5.73 -10.94
C GLU A 158 14.10 -5.22 -9.49
N LEU A 159 13.64 -4.00 -9.23
CA LEU A 159 13.73 -3.36 -7.91
C LEU A 159 12.41 -3.30 -7.17
N VAL A 160 11.32 -3.83 -7.74
CA VAL A 160 9.99 -3.82 -7.10
C VAL A 160 9.96 -4.32 -5.66
N PRO A 161 10.67 -5.41 -5.27
CA PRO A 161 10.75 -5.80 -3.86
C PRO A 161 11.15 -4.66 -2.92
N PHE A 162 12.19 -3.91 -3.30
CA PHE A 162 12.75 -2.83 -2.49
C PHE A 162 11.89 -1.56 -2.54
N LEU A 163 11.27 -1.29 -3.70
CA LEU A 163 10.47 -0.10 -3.92
C LEU A 163 9.20 -0.05 -3.05
N LEU A 164 8.73 -1.19 -2.52
CA LEU A 164 7.64 -1.25 -1.55
C LEU A 164 7.94 -0.50 -0.24
N ALA A 165 9.21 -0.36 0.12
CA ALA A 165 9.60 0.37 1.33
C ALA A 165 9.57 1.89 1.14
N ARG A 166 9.17 2.40 -0.03
CA ARG A 166 9.07 3.85 -0.27
C ARG A 166 8.03 4.52 0.61
N SER A 167 8.14 5.85 0.73
CA SER A 167 7.22 6.68 1.49
C SER A 167 6.93 8.01 0.79
N GLY A 168 5.79 8.65 1.11
CA GLY A 168 5.45 9.98 0.61
C GLY A 168 5.35 10.02 -0.92
N GLN A 169 5.85 11.09 -1.55
CA GLN A 169 5.76 11.25 -3.00
C GLN A 169 6.42 10.11 -3.78
N ALA A 170 7.56 9.59 -3.31
CA ALA A 170 8.24 8.49 -3.99
C ALA A 170 7.38 7.21 -4.01
N LEU A 171 6.59 6.97 -2.96
CA LEU A 171 5.63 5.87 -2.91
C LEU A 171 4.51 6.09 -3.93
N ASP A 172 3.95 7.29 -3.98
CA ASP A 172 2.90 7.63 -4.95
C ASP A 172 3.38 7.45 -6.40
N ASP A 173 4.61 7.88 -6.71
CA ASP A 173 5.24 7.71 -8.01
C ASP A 173 5.45 6.23 -8.36
N PHE A 174 5.87 5.44 -7.36
CA PHE A 174 5.98 3.99 -7.51
C PHE A 174 4.62 3.35 -7.77
N CYS A 175 3.58 3.67 -7.00
CA CYS A 175 2.23 3.13 -7.17
C CYS A 175 1.69 3.40 -8.58
N ARG A 176 1.85 4.63 -9.10
CA ARG A 176 1.47 4.98 -10.48
C ARG A 176 2.25 4.19 -11.52
N TRP A 177 3.54 4.00 -11.29
CA TRP A 177 4.42 3.30 -12.22
C TRP A 177 4.18 1.78 -12.22
N VAL A 178 3.98 1.15 -11.07
CA VAL A 178 3.85 -0.30 -10.94
C VAL A 178 2.45 -0.80 -11.34
N ALA A 179 1.43 0.04 -11.12
CA ALA A 179 0.03 -0.23 -11.44
C ALA A 179 -0.19 -0.88 -12.83
N PRO A 180 0.24 -0.29 -13.95
CA PRO A 180 0.02 -0.89 -15.27
C PRO A 180 0.92 -2.11 -15.57
N ARG A 181 1.87 -2.44 -14.69
CA ARG A 181 2.88 -3.49 -14.89
C ARG A 181 2.64 -4.75 -14.06
N ARG A 182 1.61 -4.76 -13.23
CA ARG A 182 1.26 -5.89 -12.35
C ARG A 182 -0.19 -6.33 -12.55
N PRO A 183 -0.50 -7.61 -12.28
CA PRO A 183 -1.87 -8.09 -12.35
C PRO A 183 -2.80 -7.28 -11.45
N LEU A 184 -4.06 -7.10 -11.89
CA LEU A 184 -5.06 -6.31 -11.16
C LEU A 184 -5.20 -6.73 -9.70
N GLU A 185 -5.19 -8.03 -9.40
CA GLU A 185 -5.31 -8.55 -8.03
C GLU A 185 -4.15 -8.09 -7.14
N TRP A 186 -2.92 -8.04 -7.67
CA TRP A 186 -1.76 -7.52 -6.94
C TRP A 186 -1.91 -6.02 -6.69
N VAL A 187 -2.40 -5.27 -7.68
CA VAL A 187 -2.61 -3.82 -7.57
C VAL A 187 -3.70 -3.47 -6.55
N LEU A 188 -4.81 -4.23 -6.52
CA LEU A 188 -5.84 -4.05 -5.51
C LEU A 188 -5.29 -4.31 -4.10
N THR A 189 -4.52 -5.39 -3.94
CA THR A 189 -3.83 -5.71 -2.66
C THR A 189 -2.87 -4.59 -2.24
N MET A 190 -2.15 -4.02 -3.19
CA MET A 190 -1.26 -2.87 -2.97
C MET A 190 -2.04 -1.64 -2.47
N LEU A 191 -3.20 -1.35 -3.07
CA LEU A 191 -4.07 -0.22 -2.69
C LEU A 191 -4.62 -0.38 -1.27
N ASP A 192 -4.95 -1.61 -0.86
CA ASP A 192 -5.49 -1.89 0.47
C ASP A 192 -4.45 -1.69 1.59
N TYR A 193 -3.17 -1.88 1.32
CA TYR A 193 -2.13 -1.94 2.36
C TYR A 193 -1.10 -0.83 2.34
N LEU A 194 -0.75 -0.26 1.17
CA LEU A 194 0.29 0.76 1.11
C LEU A 194 -0.27 2.14 1.54
N PRO A 195 0.42 2.86 2.46
CA PRO A 195 -0.04 4.15 2.96
C PRO A 195 0.28 5.30 1.98
N MET A 196 -0.37 5.28 0.81
CA MET A 196 -0.23 6.29 -0.24
C MET A 196 -1.18 7.47 -0.02
N SER A 197 -0.97 8.55 -0.77
CA SER A 197 -1.85 9.72 -0.68
C SER A 197 -3.25 9.44 -1.24
N THR A 198 -4.28 10.05 -0.63
CA THR A 198 -5.68 9.95 -1.09
C THR A 198 -5.85 10.25 -2.58
N PRO A 199 -5.25 11.31 -3.15
CA PRO A 199 -5.38 11.60 -4.58
C PRO A 199 -4.81 10.48 -5.46
N THR A 200 -3.68 9.89 -5.06
CA THR A 200 -3.07 8.77 -5.80
C THR A 200 -3.93 7.51 -5.71
N HIS A 201 -4.46 7.23 -4.52
CA HIS A 201 -5.35 6.11 -4.29
C HIS A 201 -6.63 6.22 -5.15
N GLU A 202 -7.29 7.37 -5.15
CA GLU A 202 -8.48 7.65 -5.97
C GLU A 202 -8.18 7.59 -7.47
N GLU A 203 -7.07 8.18 -7.91
CA GLU A 203 -6.61 8.12 -9.31
C GLU A 203 -6.47 6.67 -9.80
N LEU A 204 -5.82 5.82 -8.99
CA LEU A 204 -5.62 4.42 -9.32
C LEU A 204 -6.93 3.64 -9.31
N LEU A 205 -7.76 3.81 -8.28
CA LEU A 205 -9.10 3.21 -8.25
C LEU A 205 -9.93 3.59 -9.47
N TRP A 206 -9.88 4.86 -9.89
CA TRP A 206 -10.57 5.32 -11.08
C TRP A 206 -10.06 4.66 -12.36
N ARG A 207 -8.73 4.60 -12.54
CA ARG A 207 -8.09 3.98 -13.70
C ARG A 207 -8.43 2.49 -13.82
N PHE A 208 -8.38 1.77 -12.71
CA PHE A 208 -8.74 0.36 -12.72
C PHE A 208 -10.25 0.15 -12.79
N GLY A 209 -11.04 1.05 -12.21
CA GLY A 209 -12.51 1.06 -12.26
C GLY A 209 -13.10 1.11 -13.67
N LYS A 210 -12.37 1.60 -14.67
CA LYS A 210 -12.78 1.61 -16.10
C LYS A 210 -12.36 0.36 -16.89
N ALA A 211 -12.41 -0.82 -16.29
CA ALA A 211 -12.22 -2.04 -17.06
C ALA A 211 -13.45 -2.26 -17.97
N GLU A 212 -13.30 -2.04 -19.28
CA GLU A 212 -14.29 -2.39 -20.32
C GLU A 212 -14.42 -3.92 -20.51
N ASP A 213 -13.99 -4.71 -19.54
CA ASP A 213 -14.11 -6.17 -19.55
C ASP A 213 -15.42 -6.58 -18.84
N PRO A 214 -16.40 -7.13 -19.57
CA PRO A 214 -17.69 -7.51 -19.01
C PRO A 214 -17.59 -8.59 -17.91
N VAL A 215 -16.53 -9.41 -17.90
CA VAL A 215 -16.30 -10.42 -16.86
C VAL A 215 -15.82 -9.76 -15.56
N ILE A 216 -14.95 -8.75 -15.66
CA ILE A 216 -14.49 -7.97 -14.52
C ILE A 216 -15.64 -7.15 -13.94
N GLU A 217 -16.47 -6.56 -14.80
CA GLU A 217 -17.67 -5.83 -14.36
C GLU A 217 -18.67 -6.75 -13.65
N ALA A 218 -18.93 -7.95 -14.18
CA ALA A 218 -19.79 -8.92 -13.52
C ALA A 218 -19.23 -9.44 -12.17
N ARG A 219 -17.89 -9.48 -12.02
CA ARG A 219 -17.27 -9.80 -10.72
C ARG A 219 -17.40 -8.63 -9.74
N ARG A 220 -17.29 -7.38 -10.21
CA ARG A 220 -17.47 -6.18 -9.39
C ARG A 220 -18.89 -6.01 -8.91
N GLN A 221 -19.88 -6.20 -9.78
CA GLN A 221 -21.28 -6.15 -9.37
C GLN A 221 -21.53 -7.16 -8.24
N ARG A 222 -21.02 -8.39 -8.36
CA ARG A 222 -21.09 -9.38 -7.28
C ARG A 222 -20.42 -8.93 -5.98
N LEU A 223 -19.25 -8.29 -6.06
CA LEU A 223 -18.57 -7.74 -4.88
C LEU A 223 -19.35 -6.59 -4.25
N LEU A 224 -19.88 -5.68 -5.08
CA LEU A 224 -20.71 -4.57 -4.62
C LEU A 224 -21.98 -5.07 -3.95
N ASP A 225 -22.66 -6.05 -4.55
CA ASP A 225 -23.85 -6.70 -3.98
C ASP A 225 -23.52 -7.30 -2.62
N PHE A 226 -22.43 -8.07 -2.51
CA PHE A 226 -21.97 -8.63 -1.25
C PHE A 226 -21.64 -7.54 -0.21
N LEU A 227 -20.97 -6.46 -0.60
CA LEU A 227 -20.64 -5.35 0.31
C LEU A 227 -21.89 -4.62 0.80
N LEU A 228 -22.90 -4.44 -0.06
CA LEU A 228 -24.19 -3.86 0.32
C LEU A 228 -25.02 -4.81 1.18
N GLU A 229 -24.93 -6.13 0.98
CA GLU A 229 -25.55 -7.13 1.84
C GLU A 229 -24.93 -7.17 3.24
N THR A 230 -23.60 -7.12 3.31
CA THR A 230 -22.83 -7.13 4.57
C THR A 230 -22.84 -5.78 5.30
N SER A 231 -23.18 -4.70 4.61
CA SER A 231 -23.29 -3.35 5.16
C SER A 231 -24.72 -2.79 5.01
N PRO A 232 -25.72 -3.33 5.74
CA PRO A 232 -27.12 -2.95 5.59
C PRO A 232 -27.36 -1.46 5.85
N GLN A 233 -26.59 -0.85 6.74
CA GLN A 233 -26.64 0.59 7.04
C GLN A 233 -26.30 1.43 5.80
N LYS A 234 -25.25 1.04 5.05
CA LYS A 234 -24.84 1.77 3.84
C LYS A 234 -25.83 1.58 2.71
N LYS A 235 -26.38 0.37 2.56
CA LYS A 235 -27.48 0.09 1.63
C LYS A 235 -28.71 0.93 1.92
N GLN A 236 -29.10 1.04 3.19
CA GLN A 236 -30.24 1.85 3.61
C GLN A 236 -29.98 3.35 3.38
N GLN A 237 -28.77 3.84 3.67
CA GLN A 237 -28.38 5.23 3.38
C GLN A 237 -28.56 5.55 1.88
N LEU A 238 -28.04 4.69 0.99
CA LEU A 238 -28.16 4.88 -0.46
C LEU A 238 -29.62 4.87 -0.93
N GLN A 239 -30.46 3.99 -0.36
CA GLN A 239 -31.89 3.96 -0.66
C GLN A 239 -32.60 5.24 -0.22
N GLN A 240 -32.29 5.76 0.97
CA GLN A 240 -32.86 7.01 1.47
C GLN A 240 -32.44 8.22 0.62
N GLU A 241 -31.18 8.30 0.22
CA GLU A 241 -30.67 9.35 -0.68
C GLU A 241 -31.39 9.32 -2.04
N GLY A 242 -31.62 8.11 -2.59
CA GLY A 242 -32.38 7.91 -3.81
C GLY A 242 -33.85 8.34 -3.68
N GLN A 243 -34.51 7.96 -2.59
CA GLN A 243 -35.89 8.37 -2.30
C GLN A 243 -36.03 9.88 -2.13
N LEU A 244 -35.12 10.50 -1.37
CA LEU A 244 -35.08 11.96 -1.21
C LEU A 244 -35.00 12.67 -2.56
N THR A 245 -34.10 12.22 -3.43
CA THR A 245 -33.91 12.79 -4.77
C THR A 245 -35.20 12.67 -5.60
N ALA A 246 -35.82 11.49 -5.61
CA ALA A 246 -37.05 11.25 -6.34
C ALA A 246 -38.25 12.06 -5.80
N THR A 247 -38.39 12.17 -4.47
CA THR A 247 -39.47 12.92 -3.83
C THR A 247 -39.33 14.43 -4.07
N ARG A 248 -38.11 14.98 -4.02
CA ARG A 248 -37.84 16.39 -4.38
C ARG A 248 -38.19 16.66 -5.85
N ALA A 249 -37.80 15.78 -6.76
CA ALA A 249 -38.16 15.90 -8.18
C ALA A 249 -39.69 15.84 -8.38
N SER A 250 -40.38 14.95 -7.66
CA SER A 250 -41.84 14.85 -7.69
C SER A 250 -42.52 16.09 -7.15
N LEU A 251 -42.01 16.67 -6.05
CA LEU A 251 -42.51 17.92 -5.48
C LEU A 251 -42.42 19.05 -6.53
N ARG A 252 -41.27 19.19 -7.20
CA ARG A 252 -41.09 20.19 -8.27
C ARG A 252 -42.07 19.98 -9.42
N LEU A 253 -42.27 18.73 -9.84
CA LEU A 253 -43.22 18.40 -10.88
C LEU A 253 -44.65 18.80 -10.50
N VAL A 254 -45.07 18.54 -9.26
CA VAL A 254 -46.40 18.94 -8.76
C VAL A 254 -46.53 20.46 -8.68
N LEU A 255 -45.52 21.16 -8.15
CA LEU A 255 -45.51 22.63 -8.10
C LEU A 255 -45.64 23.24 -9.49
N ALA A 256 -44.88 22.75 -10.47
CA ALA A 256 -44.95 23.18 -11.86
C ALA A 256 -46.34 22.93 -12.47
N ASN A 257 -46.93 21.75 -12.27
CA ASN A 257 -48.27 21.42 -12.74
C ASN A 257 -49.37 22.29 -12.12
N ARG A 258 -49.14 22.76 -10.88
CA ARG A 258 -50.02 23.68 -10.15
C ARG A 258 -49.77 25.16 -10.48
N GLN A 259 -48.82 25.46 -11.37
CA GLN A 259 -48.37 26.82 -11.70
C GLN A 259 -47.86 27.60 -10.48
N LEU A 260 -47.38 26.88 -9.46
CA LEU A 260 -46.73 27.45 -8.28
C LEU A 260 -45.24 27.51 -8.57
N THR A 261 -44.72 28.69 -8.87
CA THR A 261 -43.30 28.86 -9.22
C THR A 261 -42.50 29.11 -7.95
N PRO A 262 -41.64 28.17 -7.49
CA PRO A 262 -40.77 28.40 -6.35
C PRO A 262 -39.76 29.52 -6.66
N SER A 263 -39.43 30.32 -5.64
CA SER A 263 -38.32 31.25 -5.71
C SER A 263 -36.97 30.52 -5.63
N GLN A 264 -35.87 31.23 -5.88
CA GLN A 264 -34.53 30.66 -5.75
C GLN A 264 -34.25 30.15 -4.32
N ASP A 265 -34.76 30.86 -3.30
CA ASP A 265 -34.60 30.47 -1.90
C ASP A 265 -35.43 29.22 -1.57
N ASP A 266 -36.62 29.09 -2.16
CA ASP A 266 -37.48 27.91 -2.01
C ASP A 266 -36.81 26.67 -2.63
N ASP A 267 -36.23 26.80 -3.82
CA ASP A 267 -35.50 25.71 -4.47
C ASP A 267 -34.27 25.28 -3.67
N ALA A 268 -33.48 26.25 -3.18
CA ALA A 268 -32.34 25.96 -2.31
C ALA A 268 -32.78 25.22 -1.03
N ARG A 269 -33.93 25.60 -0.46
CA ARG A 269 -34.50 24.93 0.71
C ARG A 269 -34.96 23.51 0.40
N ILE A 270 -35.55 23.27 -0.77
CA ILE A 270 -35.94 21.93 -1.23
C ILE A 270 -34.70 21.03 -1.39
N ASP A 271 -33.63 21.55 -1.99
CA ASP A 271 -32.40 20.79 -2.21
C ASP A 271 -31.60 20.51 -0.93
N ALA A 272 -31.60 21.45 0.01
CA ALA A 272 -30.92 21.29 1.29
C ALA A 272 -31.65 20.37 2.29
N CYS A 273 -32.93 20.05 2.07
CA CYS A 273 -33.74 19.29 3.02
C CYS A 273 -33.37 17.80 3.07
N THR A 274 -32.59 17.37 4.05
CA THR A 274 -32.13 15.98 4.21
C THR A 274 -33.15 15.03 4.86
N ASP A 275 -34.32 15.53 5.27
CA ASP A 275 -35.36 14.73 5.93
C ASP A 275 -36.48 14.32 4.97
N LEU A 276 -36.55 13.03 4.65
CA LEU A 276 -37.53 12.48 3.70
C LEU A 276 -38.97 12.76 4.12
N ALA A 277 -39.28 12.61 5.41
CA ALA A 277 -40.63 12.83 5.93
C ALA A 277 -41.08 14.29 5.78
N THR A 278 -40.13 15.24 5.79
CA THR A 278 -40.42 16.64 5.52
C THR A 278 -40.74 16.88 4.05
N VAL A 279 -39.95 16.33 3.13
CA VAL A 279 -40.21 16.47 1.68
C VAL A 279 -41.52 15.77 1.27
N GLU A 280 -41.84 14.61 1.85
CA GLU A 280 -43.11 13.92 1.62
C GLU A 280 -44.32 14.74 2.11
N ARG A 281 -44.21 15.40 3.26
CA ARG A 281 -45.25 16.33 3.74
C ARG A 281 -45.43 17.51 2.81
N TRP A 282 -44.34 18.09 2.31
CA TRP A 282 -44.41 19.15 1.31
C TRP A 282 -45.11 18.66 0.03
N LEU A 283 -44.74 17.48 -0.47
CA LEU A 283 -45.38 16.88 -1.65
C LEU A 283 -46.90 16.68 -1.43
N GLY A 284 -47.30 16.19 -0.25
CA GLY A 284 -48.71 16.03 0.11
C GLY A 284 -49.47 17.37 0.13
N ARG A 285 -48.85 18.42 0.69
CA ARG A 285 -49.45 19.78 0.75
C ARG A 285 -49.54 20.45 -0.61
N ALA A 286 -48.56 20.24 -1.49
CA ALA A 286 -48.51 20.83 -2.81
C ALA A 286 -49.76 20.56 -3.66
N SER A 287 -50.44 19.44 -3.41
CA SER A 287 -51.68 19.08 -4.11
C SER A 287 -52.83 20.07 -3.89
N ASN A 288 -52.91 20.68 -2.70
CA ASN A 288 -54.02 21.55 -2.29
C ASN A 288 -53.60 23.00 -2.02
N ALA A 289 -52.31 23.29 -1.99
CA ALA A 289 -51.79 24.61 -1.70
C ALA A 289 -52.15 25.65 -2.78
N THR A 290 -52.28 26.90 -2.33
CA THR A 290 -52.53 28.09 -3.18
C THR A 290 -51.27 28.91 -3.43
N SER A 291 -50.22 28.70 -2.62
CA SER A 291 -48.91 29.35 -2.76
C SER A 291 -47.78 28.37 -2.39
N VAL A 292 -46.55 28.67 -2.82
CA VAL A 292 -45.34 27.88 -2.45
C VAL A 292 -45.08 27.97 -0.94
N SER A 293 -45.39 29.10 -0.32
CA SER A 293 -45.26 29.29 1.13
C SER A 293 -46.17 28.34 1.93
N ASP A 294 -47.38 28.04 1.43
CA ASP A 294 -48.29 27.06 2.05
C ASP A 294 -47.73 25.63 1.99
N VAL A 295 -46.91 25.35 0.96
CA VAL A 295 -46.28 24.04 0.76
C VAL A 295 -45.12 23.85 1.72
N LEU A 296 -44.19 24.81 1.73
CA LEU A 296 -42.94 24.73 2.47
C LEU A 296 -43.06 25.20 3.94
N GLY A 297 -44.20 25.77 4.34
CA GLY A 297 -44.45 26.25 5.71
C GLY A 297 -44.61 25.14 6.76
#